data_AF-A0A1V4EK53-F1
#
_entry.id   AF-A0A1V4EK53-F1
#
_cell.length_a   1.000
_cell.length_b   1.000
_cell.length_c   1.000
_cell.angle_alpha   90.00
_cell.angle_beta   90.00
_cell.angle_gamma   90.00
#
_symmetry.space_group_name_H-M   'P 1'
#
loop_
_entity.id
_entity.type
_entity.pdbx_description
1 polymer ?
#
loop_
_entity_poly.entity_id
_entity_poly.type
_entity_poly.pdbx_seq_one_letter_code
_entity_poly.pdbx_strand_id
1 'polypeptide(L)'
;MLERVERAAVFCIGEYAVPPIAGRVLAWLMICDPPEQSAGQIAEAIGASRASPATSMRLLIDAGFVRRRTRPGQKTHYYRVDDDAWERVVRRRAAGLAAFRDITAAGMERAGPVRRAPGGCAAHNVFDWMDKAFVSMPRP
;
A
#
# COMPACT_ATOMS: atom_id res chain seq x y z
N MET A 1 -23.20 -1.07 -5.23
CA MET A 1 -21.97 -1.84 -4.91
C MET A 1 -20.76 -1.28 -5.64
N LEU A 2 -20.82 -1.14 -6.98
CA LEU A 2 -19.74 -0.54 -7.79
C LEU A 2 -19.25 0.83 -7.28
N GLU A 3 -20.15 1.72 -6.88
CA GLU A 3 -19.75 3.05 -6.39
C GLU A 3 -18.86 3.01 -5.13
N ARG A 4 -19.11 2.05 -4.22
CA ARG A 4 -18.26 1.84 -3.03
C ARG A 4 -16.88 1.31 -3.42
N VAL A 5 -16.82 0.42 -4.43
CA VAL A 5 -15.56 -0.11 -4.97
C VAL A 5 -14.76 0.99 -5.63
N GLU A 6 -15.37 1.82 -6.48
CA GLU A 6 -14.68 2.92 -7.14
C GLU A 6 -14.13 3.94 -6.15
N ARG A 7 -14.90 4.28 -5.11
CA ARG A 7 -14.43 5.19 -4.05
C ARG A 7 -13.22 4.62 -3.29
N ALA A 8 -13.27 3.34 -2.95
CA ALA A 8 -12.15 2.64 -2.33
C ALA A 8 -10.96 2.47 -3.30
N ALA A 9 -11.21 2.33 -4.61
CA ALA A 9 -10.18 2.22 -5.63
C ALA A 9 -9.40 3.52 -5.79
N VAL A 10 -10.10 4.67 -5.84
CA VAL A 10 -9.47 6.00 -5.88
C VAL A 10 -8.56 6.19 -4.68
N PHE A 11 -9.01 5.81 -3.48
CA PHE A 11 -8.19 5.83 -2.28
C PHE A 11 -6.94 4.94 -2.45
N CYS A 12 -7.10 3.69 -2.87
CA CYS A 12 -5.97 2.77 -3.05
C CYS A 12 -4.93 3.27 -4.07
N ILE A 13 -5.39 3.88 -5.17
CA ILE A 13 -4.52 4.42 -6.21
C ILE A 13 -3.69 5.58 -5.64
N GLY A 14 -4.31 6.50 -4.90
CA GLY A 14 -3.61 7.64 -4.30
C GLY A 14 -2.66 7.22 -3.18
N GLU A 15 -3.12 6.35 -2.28
CA GLU A 15 -2.41 6.02 -1.05
C GLU A 15 -1.30 4.97 -1.22
N TYR A 16 -1.48 4.05 -2.16
CA TYR A 16 -0.56 2.93 -2.39
C TYR A 16 0.16 3.00 -3.73
N ALA A 17 -0.08 4.06 -4.52
CA ALA A 17 0.53 4.27 -5.83
C ALA A 17 0.41 3.06 -6.77
N VAL A 18 -0.73 2.35 -6.69
CA VAL A 18 -1.00 1.18 -7.53
C VAL A 18 -1.72 1.58 -8.83
N PRO A 19 -1.53 0.83 -9.93
CA PRO A 19 -2.27 1.09 -11.17
C PRO A 19 -3.79 1.00 -10.98
N PRO A 20 -4.61 1.67 -11.82
CA PRO A 20 -6.06 1.76 -11.60
C PRO A 20 -6.77 0.41 -11.43
N ILE A 21 -6.41 -0.59 -12.24
CA ILE A 21 -7.02 -1.93 -12.16
C ILE A 21 -6.57 -2.67 -10.90
N ALA A 22 -5.31 -2.52 -10.48
CA ALA A 22 -4.84 -3.06 -9.20
C ALA A 22 -5.54 -2.37 -8.01
N GLY A 23 -5.77 -1.05 -8.08
CA GLY A 23 -6.56 -0.32 -7.11
C GLY A 23 -7.99 -0.85 -6.98
N ARG A 24 -8.66 -1.13 -8.11
CA ARG A 24 -10.00 -1.76 -8.13
C ARG A 24 -10.00 -3.18 -7.56
N VAL A 25 -9.01 -4.00 -7.91
CA VAL A 25 -8.86 -5.36 -7.37
C VAL A 25 -8.70 -5.31 -5.85
N LEU A 26 -7.79 -4.47 -5.35
CA LEU A 26 -7.55 -4.32 -3.91
C LEU A 26 -8.81 -3.79 -3.20
N ALA A 27 -9.45 -2.76 -3.76
CA ALA A 27 -10.70 -2.19 -3.26
C ALA A 27 -11.81 -3.23 -3.15
N TRP A 28 -11.98 -4.08 -4.16
CA TRP A 28 -12.94 -5.16 -4.14
C TRP A 28 -12.63 -6.18 -3.04
N LEU A 29 -11.39 -6.66 -2.98
CA LEU A 29 -10.96 -7.67 -2.01
C LEU A 29 -11.03 -7.19 -0.55
N MET A 30 -11.03 -5.89 -0.31
CA MET A 30 -11.24 -5.31 1.03
C MET A 30 -12.70 -5.38 1.51
N ILE A 31 -13.67 -5.46 0.61
CA ILE A 31 -15.09 -5.32 0.96
C ILE A 31 -15.95 -6.52 0.54
N CYS A 32 -15.40 -7.44 -0.24
CA CYS A 32 -16.14 -8.59 -0.74
C CYS A 32 -16.46 -9.58 0.39
N ASP A 33 -17.64 -10.20 0.29
CA ASP A 33 -18.05 -11.33 1.10
C ASP A 33 -18.53 -12.45 0.16
N PRO A 34 -17.89 -13.64 0.15
CA PRO A 34 -16.77 -14.07 1.01
C PRO A 34 -15.46 -13.33 0.72
N PRO A 35 -14.52 -13.24 1.69
CA PRO A 35 -13.25 -12.52 1.53
C PRO A 35 -12.27 -13.20 0.55
N GLU A 36 -12.52 -14.46 0.20
CA GLU A 36 -11.75 -15.20 -0.78
C GLU A 36 -12.48 -15.25 -2.12
N GLN A 37 -11.87 -14.68 -3.16
CA GLN A 37 -12.46 -14.60 -4.49
C GLN A 37 -11.53 -15.22 -5.54
N SER A 38 -12.11 -15.91 -6.51
CA SER A 38 -11.36 -16.41 -7.68
C SER A 38 -11.07 -15.28 -8.67
N ALA A 39 -10.11 -15.49 -9.56
CA ALA A 39 -9.77 -14.54 -10.63
C ALA A 39 -11.00 -14.13 -11.48
N GLY A 40 -11.90 -15.08 -11.74
CA GLY A 40 -13.11 -14.85 -12.52
C GLY A 40 -14.11 -13.96 -11.79
N GLN A 41 -14.35 -14.23 -10.50
CA GLN A 41 -15.25 -13.42 -9.67
C GLN A 41 -14.75 -11.99 -9.50
N ILE A 42 -13.44 -11.80 -9.33
CA ILE A 42 -12.83 -10.46 -9.26
C ILE A 42 -13.04 -9.72 -10.58
N ALA A 43 -12.76 -10.37 -11.71
CA ALA A 43 -12.91 -9.77 -13.04
C ALA A 43 -14.35 -9.31 -13.31
N GLU A 44 -15.32 -10.15 -12.96
CA GLU A 44 -16.75 -9.85 -13.07
C GLU A 44 -17.13 -8.67 -12.16
N ALA A 45 -16.71 -8.69 -10.89
CA ALA A 45 -17.06 -7.66 -9.92
C ALA A 45 -16.53 -6.26 -10.28
N ILE A 46 -15.34 -6.18 -10.89
CA ILE A 46 -14.72 -4.90 -11.28
C ILE A 46 -14.97 -4.53 -12.76
N GLY A 47 -15.74 -5.34 -13.50
CA GLY A 47 -16.05 -5.11 -14.92
C GLY A 47 -14.83 -5.17 -15.84
N ALA A 48 -13.80 -5.95 -15.50
CA ALA A 48 -12.57 -6.08 -16.28
C ALA A 48 -12.56 -7.34 -17.16
N SER A 49 -11.93 -7.25 -18.34
CA SER A 49 -11.62 -8.44 -19.14
C SER A 49 -10.59 -9.33 -18.43
N ARG A 50 -10.73 -10.67 -18.49
CA ARG A 50 -9.91 -11.64 -17.73
C ARG A 50 -8.38 -11.49 -17.89
N ALA A 51 -7.91 -10.88 -18.97
CA ALA A 51 -6.48 -10.68 -19.22
C ALA A 51 -5.83 -9.64 -18.28
N SER A 52 -6.58 -8.64 -17.82
CA SER A 52 -6.05 -7.54 -17.01
C SER A 52 -5.88 -7.83 -15.49
N PRO A 53 -6.78 -8.61 -14.85
CA PRO A 53 -6.67 -8.97 -13.45
C PRO A 53 -5.44 -9.82 -13.11
N ALA A 54 -4.94 -10.67 -14.01
CA ALA A 54 -3.82 -11.57 -13.70
C ALA A 54 -2.52 -10.79 -13.38
N THR A 55 -2.18 -9.80 -14.21
CA THR A 55 -1.01 -8.94 -13.99
C THR A 55 -1.18 -8.09 -12.73
N SER A 56 -2.37 -7.52 -12.53
CA SER A 56 -2.70 -6.72 -11.34
C SER A 56 -2.63 -7.56 -10.06
N MET A 57 -3.09 -8.81 -10.10
CA MET A 57 -3.00 -9.72 -8.96
C MET A 57 -1.56 -10.12 -8.66
N ARG A 58 -0.72 -10.37 -9.69
CA ARG A 58 0.72 -10.61 -9.46
C ARG A 58 1.36 -9.40 -8.78
N LEU A 59 1.11 -8.19 -9.27
CA LEU A 59 1.62 -6.96 -8.67
C LEU A 59 1.20 -6.82 -7.20
N LEU A 60 -0.07 -7.06 -6.88
CA LEU A 60 -0.58 -6.96 -5.51
C LEU A 60 -0.04 -8.06 -4.60
N ILE A 61 0.27 -9.24 -5.13
CA ILE A 61 0.95 -10.32 -4.40
C ILE A 61 2.39 -9.93 -4.10
N ASP A 62 3.13 -9.47 -5.11
CA ASP A 62 4.54 -9.08 -4.97
C ASP A 62 4.69 -7.87 -4.03
N ALA A 63 3.71 -6.96 -4.04
CA ALA A 63 3.63 -5.85 -3.10
C ALA A 63 3.18 -6.27 -1.68
N GLY A 64 2.77 -7.52 -1.48
CA GLY A 64 2.35 -8.07 -0.18
C GLY A 64 0.96 -7.63 0.29
N PHE A 65 0.12 -7.10 -0.60
CA PHE A 65 -1.26 -6.75 -0.28
C PHE A 65 -2.21 -7.95 -0.34
N VAL A 66 -1.97 -8.85 -1.30
CA VAL A 66 -2.85 -9.98 -1.61
C VAL A 66 -2.08 -11.26 -1.44
N ARG A 67 -2.74 -12.30 -0.93
CA ARG A 67 -2.21 -13.67 -0.91
C ARG A 67 -3.04 -14.58 -1.81
N ARG A 68 -2.37 -15.55 -2.42
CA ARG A 68 -3.00 -16.63 -3.20
C ARG A 68 -3.13 -17.89 -2.33
N ARG A 69 -4.30 -18.49 -2.30
CA ARG A 69 -4.59 -19.78 -1.67
C ARG A 69 -5.12 -20.77 -2.71
N THR A 70 -4.75 -22.03 -2.55
CA THR A 70 -5.33 -23.16 -3.30
C THR A 70 -6.00 -24.08 -2.29
N ARG A 71 -7.21 -24.55 -2.59
CA ARG A 71 -7.93 -25.50 -1.74
C ARG A 71 -7.56 -26.93 -2.15
N PRO A 72 -7.37 -27.88 -1.21
CA PRO A 72 -7.11 -29.28 -1.54
C PRO A 72 -8.15 -29.82 -2.52
N GLY A 73 -7.73 -30.49 -3.58
CA GLY A 73 -8.62 -31.04 -4.61
C GLY A 73 -9.19 -30.04 -5.62
N GLN A 74 -8.93 -28.74 -5.47
CA GLN A 74 -9.36 -27.73 -6.44
C GLN A 74 -8.17 -27.20 -7.26
N LYS A 75 -8.37 -27.09 -8.59
CA LYS A 75 -7.41 -26.42 -9.49
C LYS A 75 -7.52 -24.89 -9.45
N THR A 76 -8.60 -24.35 -8.86
CA THR A 76 -8.88 -22.92 -8.83
C THR A 76 -8.07 -22.22 -7.74
N HIS A 77 -7.45 -21.10 -8.11
CA HIS A 77 -6.81 -20.19 -7.16
C HIS A 77 -7.79 -19.17 -6.61
N TYR A 78 -7.71 -18.92 -5.31
CA TYR A 78 -8.45 -17.89 -4.59
C TYR A 78 -7.50 -16.84 -4.05
N TYR A 79 -7.99 -15.62 -3.98
CA TYR A 79 -7.24 -14.43 -3.59
C TYR A 79 -7.99 -13.71 -2.49
N ARG A 80 -7.24 -13.18 -1.52
CA ARG A 80 -7.73 -12.34 -0.43
C ARG A 80 -6.66 -11.34 -0.03
N VAL A 81 -7.07 -10.26 0.64
CA VAL A 81 -6.11 -9.38 1.33
C VAL A 81 -5.34 -10.22 2.36
N ASP A 82 -4.04 -10.01 2.43
CA ASP A 82 -3.19 -10.65 3.43
C ASP A 82 -3.39 -9.98 4.80
N ASP A 83 -3.49 -10.77 5.87
CA ASP A 83 -3.82 -10.27 7.21
C ASP A 83 -2.77 -9.29 7.73
N ASP A 84 -1.52 -9.48 7.32
CA ASP A 84 -0.39 -8.65 7.71
C ASP A 84 -0.12 -7.51 6.71
N ALA A 85 -0.95 -7.36 5.66
CA ALA A 85 -0.75 -6.37 4.61
C ALA A 85 -0.69 -4.95 5.18
N TRP A 86 -1.61 -4.61 6.07
CA TRP A 86 -1.71 -3.29 6.67
C TRP A 86 -0.55 -3.01 7.62
N GLU A 87 -0.11 -4.01 8.38
CA GLU A 87 1.06 -3.88 9.24
C GLU A 87 2.32 -3.59 8.41
N ARG A 88 2.49 -4.26 7.27
CA ARG A 88 3.58 -3.99 6.32
C ARG A 88 3.50 -2.58 5.72
N VAL A 89 2.31 -2.12 5.32
CA VAL A 89 2.10 -0.75 4.80
C VAL A 89 2.55 0.28 5.83
N VAL A 90 2.08 0.13 7.07
CA VAL A 90 2.41 1.05 8.16
C VAL A 90 3.91 1.06 8.43
N ARG A 91 4.55 -0.11 8.54
CA ARG A 91 6.00 -0.21 8.72
C ARG A 91 6.79 0.44 7.59
N ARG A 92 6.38 0.25 6.34
CA ARG A 92 7.06 0.83 5.18
C ARG A 92 6.96 2.36 5.18
N ARG A 93 5.81 2.91 5.56
CA ARG A 93 5.62 4.36 5.71
C ARG A 93 6.50 4.92 6.82
N ALA A 94 6.51 4.30 8.00
CA ALA A 94 7.38 4.70 9.10
C ALA A 94 8.88 4.68 8.70
N ALA A 95 9.33 3.61 8.05
CA ALA A 95 10.70 3.50 7.55
C ALA A 95 11.04 4.59 6.53
N GLY A 96 10.08 4.99 5.68
CA GLY A 96 10.26 6.09 4.73
C GLY A 96 10.42 7.46 5.42
N LEU A 97 9.67 7.71 6.50
CA LEU A 97 9.80 8.92 7.30
C LEU A 97 11.19 9.02 7.94
N ALA A 98 11.64 7.93 8.56
CA ALA A 98 12.98 7.83 9.16
C ALA A 98 14.09 8.04 8.12
N ALA A 99 14.00 7.37 6.97
CA ALA A 99 14.99 7.50 5.91
C ALA A 99 15.11 8.96 5.39
N PHE A 100 13.98 9.66 5.23
CA PHE A 100 13.99 11.05 4.76
C PHE A 100 14.55 12.02 5.82
N ARG A 101 14.25 11.78 7.11
CA ARG A 101 14.88 12.48 8.23
C ARG A 101 16.41 12.33 8.19
N ASP A 102 16.91 11.12 7.98
CA ASP A 102 18.36 10.85 7.94
C ASP A 102 19.05 11.52 6.74
N ILE A 103 18.42 11.48 5.56
CA ILE A 103 18.92 12.15 4.35
C ILE A 103 19.00 13.66 4.55
N THR A 104 17.95 14.28 5.11
CA THR A 104 17.92 15.72 5.35
C THR A 104 18.92 16.14 6.43
N ALA A 105 19.10 15.35 7.49
CA ALA A 105 20.13 15.56 8.51
C ALA A 105 21.54 15.54 7.90
N ALA A 106 21.88 14.50 7.13
CA ALA A 106 23.17 14.37 6.46
C ALA A 106 23.42 15.51 5.46
N GLY A 107 22.38 15.98 4.77
CA GLY A 107 22.46 17.14 3.88
C GLY A 107 22.79 18.45 4.62
N MET A 108 22.20 18.67 5.81
CA MET A 108 22.46 19.85 6.63
C MET A 108 23.86 19.86 7.23
N GLU A 109 24.40 18.70 7.63
CA GLU A 109 25.77 18.58 8.12
C GLU A 109 26.79 18.96 7.04
N ARG A 110 26.56 18.53 5.80
CA ARG A 110 27.44 18.80 4.66
C ARG A 110 27.37 20.23 4.13
N ALA A 111 26.23 20.90 4.28
CA ALA A 111 26.03 22.27 3.78
C ALA A 111 26.78 23.33 4.61
N GLY A 112 27.22 22.99 5.83
CA GLY A 112 27.83 23.93 6.77
C GLY A 112 26.85 25.01 7.28
N PRO A 113 27.23 25.78 8.33
CA PRO A 113 26.34 26.74 8.97
C PRO A 113 25.91 27.92 8.07
N VAL A 114 26.69 28.23 7.02
CA VAL A 114 26.46 29.38 6.13
C VAL A 114 25.44 29.08 5.01
N ARG A 115 25.10 27.79 4.77
CA ARG A 115 24.27 27.37 3.62
C ARG A 115 23.08 26.49 4.00
N ARG A 116 22.57 26.59 5.24
CA ARG A 116 21.32 25.94 5.63
C ARG A 116 20.15 26.57 4.87
N ALA A 117 19.64 25.87 3.87
CA ALA A 117 18.43 26.28 3.18
C ALA A 117 17.22 26.15 4.13
N PRO A 118 16.39 27.19 4.31
CA PRO A 118 15.25 27.17 5.22
C PRO A 118 14.30 25.98 5.00
N GLY A 119 14.12 25.56 3.74
CA GLY A 119 13.29 24.41 3.37
C GLY A 119 13.80 23.05 3.90
N GLY A 120 15.13 22.86 3.98
CA GLY A 120 15.72 21.62 4.50
C GLY A 120 15.54 21.47 6.01
N CYS A 121 15.67 22.57 6.75
CA CYS A 121 15.43 22.59 8.19
C CYS A 121 13.96 22.38 8.54
N ALA A 122 13.03 23.01 7.80
CA ALA A 122 11.60 22.81 7.99
C ALA A 122 11.19 21.35 7.75
N ALA A 123 11.69 20.74 6.67
CA ALA A 123 11.45 19.33 6.37
C ALA A 123 11.99 18.43 7.49
N HIS A 124 13.28 18.56 7.85
CA HIS A 124 13.88 17.73 8.90
C HIS A 124 13.08 17.75 10.21
N ASN A 125 12.66 18.93 10.68
CA ASN A 125 11.91 19.06 11.93
C ASN A 125 10.55 18.34 11.88
N VAL A 126 9.83 18.43 10.76
CA VAL A 126 8.53 17.76 10.60
C VAL A 126 8.71 16.25 10.60
N PHE A 127 9.67 15.73 9.84
CA PHE A 127 9.91 14.28 9.74
C PHE A 127 10.51 13.70 11.04
N ASP A 128 11.36 14.43 11.76
CA ASP A 128 11.86 14.05 13.09
C ASP A 128 10.73 13.97 14.13
N TRP A 129 9.81 14.94 14.14
CA TRP A 129 8.62 14.89 15.00
C TRP A 129 7.71 13.70 14.65
N MET A 130 7.44 13.47 13.36
CA MET A 130 6.59 12.37 12.90
C MET A 130 7.17 11.00 13.25
N ASP A 131 8.48 10.79 13.04
CA ASP A 131 9.16 9.54 13.35
C ASP A 131 9.08 9.21 14.86
N LYS A 132 9.37 10.19 15.72
CA LYS A 132 9.25 10.05 17.19
C LYS A 132 7.82 9.74 17.62
N ALA A 133 6.83 10.41 17.04
CA ALA A 133 5.42 10.12 17.32
C ALA A 133 5.06 8.69 16.91
N PHE A 134 5.58 8.20 15.78
CA PHE A 134 5.31 6.86 15.27
C PHE A 134 5.95 5.74 16.10
N VAL A 135 7.19 5.92 16.54
CA VAL A 135 7.90 4.97 17.41
C VAL A 135 7.22 4.84 18.78
N SER A 136 6.57 5.90 19.25
CA SER A 136 5.85 5.90 20.53
C SER A 136 4.46 5.27 20.51
N MET A 137 3.92 4.92 19.33
CA MET A 137 2.59 4.32 19.22
C MET A 137 2.62 2.81 19.53
N PRO A 138 1.73 2.31 20.40
CA PRO A 138 1.58 0.88 20.61
C PRO A 138 1.11 0.19 19.31
N ARG A 139 1.54 -1.04 19.09
CA ARG A 139 1.04 -1.85 17.96
C ARG A 139 -0.47 -2.10 18.17
N PRO A 140 -1.28 -2.03 17.10
CA PRO A 140 -2.68 -2.43 17.15
C PRO A 140 -2.84 -3.92 17.44
#